data_AF-A0A954JW93-F1
#
_entry.id   AF-A0A954JW93-F1
#
_cell.length_a   1.000
_cell.length_b   1.000
_cell.length_c   1.000
_cell.angle_alpha   90.00
_cell.angle_beta   90.00
_cell.angle_gamma   90.00
#
_symmetry.space_group_name_H-M   'P 1'
#
loop_
_entity.id
_entity.type
_entity.pdbx_description
1 polymer ?
#
loop_
_entity_poly.entity_id
_entity_poly.type
_entity_poly.pdbx_seq_one_letter_code
_entity_poly.pdbx_strand_id
1 'polypeptide(L)'
;MKTIRWAFLVLFMLAGASATSAQAGGPGGCPPWRPCGAGNSMGGNRLVAQGFFGADFRPSCATHDACLASGVPRRQCDQQFRNNMYGACENSRHPFLCRVKAFEYYAAARLFGGLYY
;
A
#
# COMPACT_ATOMS: atom_id res chain seq x y z
N MET A 1 -29.64 12.46 26.22
CA MET A 1 -28.21 12.07 25.90
C MET A 1 -28.08 11.73 24.41
N LYS A 2 -28.69 12.51 23.50
CA LYS A 2 -28.87 12.25 22.05
C LYS A 2 -28.31 13.43 21.24
N THR A 3 -27.55 14.38 21.95
CA THR A 3 -27.12 15.53 21.13
C THR A 3 -25.59 15.63 21.14
N ILE A 4 -24.84 14.60 21.65
CA ILE A 4 -23.37 14.70 21.69
C ILE A 4 -22.78 13.69 20.70
N ARG A 5 -23.69 12.96 19.97
CA ARG A 5 -23.20 11.97 18.98
C ARG A 5 -23.22 12.57 17.57
N TRP A 6 -23.78 13.79 17.50
CA TRP A 6 -23.85 14.31 16.12
C TRP A 6 -22.78 15.38 15.90
N ALA A 7 -22.14 15.79 16.98
CA ALA A 7 -21.10 16.83 16.85
C ALA A 7 -19.74 16.21 16.49
N PHE A 8 -19.68 14.86 16.53
CA PHE A 8 -18.39 14.24 16.16
C PHE A 8 -18.43 13.77 14.70
N LEU A 9 -19.65 13.86 14.11
CA LEU A 9 -19.77 13.41 12.71
C LEU A 9 -19.69 14.60 11.75
N VAL A 10 -19.71 15.79 12.27
CA VAL A 10 -19.63 16.98 11.40
C VAL A 10 -18.22 17.58 11.51
N LEU A 11 -17.37 17.06 12.48
CA LEU A 11 -15.98 17.56 12.55
C LEU A 11 -15.03 16.58 11.83
N PHE A 12 -15.51 15.44 11.33
CA PHE A 12 -14.68 14.51 10.53
C PHE A 12 -15.01 14.66 9.04
N MET A 13 -16.00 15.56 8.63
CA MET A 13 -16.38 15.79 7.21
C MET A 13 -15.90 17.17 6.75
N LEU A 14 -15.16 17.97 7.48
CA LEU A 14 -14.81 19.30 6.91
C LEU A 14 -13.30 19.44 6.84
N ALA A 15 -12.54 18.40 6.85
CA ALA A 15 -11.15 18.76 6.46
C ALA A 15 -10.84 18.18 5.08
N GLY A 16 -11.83 18.07 4.15
CA GLY A 16 -11.68 17.68 2.72
C GLY A 16 -11.82 18.89 1.80
N ALA A 17 -10.86 19.78 1.68
CA ALA A 17 -10.87 20.31 0.28
C ALA A 17 -9.52 20.98 0.00
N SER A 18 -8.51 20.17 -0.40
CA SER A 18 -7.80 20.80 -1.54
C SER A 18 -7.27 19.72 -2.49
N ALA A 19 -8.16 19.28 -3.44
CA ALA A 19 -8.03 18.78 -4.82
C ALA A 19 -6.83 19.39 -5.54
N THR A 20 -5.70 18.66 -5.59
CA THR A 20 -4.99 18.73 -6.89
C THR A 20 -4.87 17.32 -7.47
N SER A 21 -5.86 17.04 -8.35
CA SER A 21 -5.88 16.17 -9.54
C SER A 21 -4.47 15.91 -10.07
N ALA A 22 -3.79 14.74 -9.65
CA ALA A 22 -2.80 14.28 -10.68
C ALA A 22 -2.81 12.75 -10.76
N GLN A 23 -3.57 12.23 -11.79
CA GLN A 23 -3.48 11.34 -12.97
C GLN A 23 -2.27 10.40 -12.86
N ALA A 24 -2.60 9.08 -12.68
CA ALA A 24 -2.44 7.68 -13.10
C ALA A 24 -1.16 7.51 -13.94
N GLY A 25 -0.06 6.69 -13.41
CA GLY A 25 0.50 5.77 -14.42
C GLY A 25 1.58 4.85 -13.82
N GLY A 26 1.22 3.69 -13.17
CA GLY A 26 2.10 2.48 -13.09
C GLY A 26 1.46 1.34 -13.89
N PRO A 27 2.33 0.33 -14.37
CA PRO A 27 2.21 -0.51 -15.57
C PRO A 27 0.79 -1.08 -15.72
N GLY A 28 0.07 0.03 -16.33
CA GLY A 28 -1.14 0.70 -16.85
C GLY A 28 -1.00 2.23 -16.79
N GLY A 29 0.49 2.77 -16.61
CA GLY A 29 0.57 4.24 -16.43
C GLY A 29 0.70 4.62 -14.94
N CYS A 30 1.29 3.72 -13.97
CA CYS A 30 1.29 4.28 -12.56
C CYS A 30 2.72 4.62 -12.16
N PRO A 31 3.08 5.93 -11.72
CA PRO A 31 4.39 6.48 -11.31
C PRO A 31 4.96 5.73 -10.08
N PRO A 32 6.25 5.36 -10.14
CA PRO A 32 7.01 4.64 -9.11
C PRO A 32 6.79 5.25 -7.71
N TRP A 33 6.18 6.47 -7.54
CA TRP A 33 5.98 7.11 -6.22
C TRP A 33 4.57 6.84 -5.71
N ARG A 34 3.77 5.90 -6.32
CA ARG A 34 2.38 5.74 -5.86
C ARG A 34 2.35 4.81 -4.64
N PRO A 35 1.46 5.17 -3.75
CA PRO A 35 1.31 4.36 -2.53
C PRO A 35 0.92 2.91 -2.85
N CYS A 36 1.57 1.98 -2.08
CA CYS A 36 1.31 0.55 -2.23
C CYS A 36 -0.19 0.26 -2.34
N GLY A 37 -0.65 -0.62 -3.40
CA GLY A 37 -2.08 -1.00 -3.53
C GLY A 37 -2.62 -0.63 -4.91
N ALA A 38 -3.73 -1.36 -5.35
CA ALA A 38 -4.31 -1.18 -6.71
C ALA A 38 -4.89 0.23 -6.87
N GLY A 39 -4.06 1.18 -7.21
CA GLY A 39 -4.34 2.59 -7.55
C GLY A 39 -5.83 2.85 -7.68
N ASN A 40 -6.75 1.74 -7.62
CA ASN A 40 -8.19 1.99 -7.82
C ASN A 40 -8.92 1.82 -6.47
N SER A 41 -8.18 2.05 -5.33
CA SER A 41 -8.86 1.85 -4.02
C SER A 41 -9.40 3.18 -3.52
N MET A 42 -10.61 3.75 -4.11
CA MET A 42 -11.28 4.96 -3.57
C MET A 42 -10.39 5.69 -2.55
N GLY A 43 -9.02 5.73 -2.86
CA GLY A 43 -8.20 6.53 -1.91
C GLY A 43 -7.59 5.65 -0.80
N GLY A 44 -7.85 4.41 -0.73
CA GLY A 44 -7.41 3.43 0.29
C GLY A 44 -5.90 3.22 0.28
N ASN A 45 -5.26 3.54 -0.78
CA ASN A 45 -3.80 3.31 -0.89
C ASN A 45 -3.02 4.44 -0.22
N ARG A 46 -3.72 5.58 0.10
CA ARG A 46 -3.09 6.72 0.80
C ARG A 46 -2.90 6.41 2.29
N LEU A 47 -3.62 5.38 2.67
CA LEU A 47 -3.51 5.08 4.12
C LEU A 47 -2.51 3.95 4.36
N VAL A 48 -1.99 3.48 3.27
CA VAL A 48 -1.02 2.38 3.47
C VAL A 48 0.38 2.97 3.64
N ALA A 49 0.84 2.67 4.75
CA ALA A 49 2.21 3.16 4.96
C ALA A 49 3.17 2.66 3.87
N GLN A 50 4.06 3.59 3.40
CA GLN A 50 4.89 3.31 2.19
C GLN A 50 6.26 2.79 2.61
N GLY A 51 6.49 2.71 3.87
CA GLY A 51 7.78 2.20 4.42
C GLY A 51 7.77 2.24 5.94
N PHE A 52 8.78 1.45 6.50
CA PHE A 52 8.91 1.41 7.97
C PHE A 52 10.39 1.45 8.36
N PHE A 53 10.61 2.30 9.42
CA PHE A 53 11.96 2.32 10.04
C PHE A 53 13.02 2.70 9.01
N GLY A 54 12.58 3.58 8.06
CA GLY A 54 13.58 4.13 7.11
C GLY A 54 13.65 3.30 5.82
N ALA A 55 12.92 2.19 5.84
CA ALA A 55 12.85 1.38 4.60
C ALA A 55 11.69 1.82 3.72
N ASP A 56 12.04 1.83 2.41
CA ASP A 56 11.00 2.22 1.43
C ASP A 56 10.47 0.98 0.70
N PHE A 57 9.10 0.75 0.91
CA PHE A 57 8.51 -0.48 0.32
C PHE A 57 7.86 -0.18 -1.02
N ARG A 58 7.89 1.03 -1.53
CA ARG A 58 7.19 1.41 -2.78
C ARG A 58 7.76 0.66 -3.98
N PRO A 59 9.05 0.57 -4.04
CA PRO A 59 9.56 -0.19 -5.20
C PRO A 59 9.09 -1.64 -5.18
N SER A 60 9.05 -2.22 -4.00
CA SER A 60 8.52 -3.60 -3.90
C SER A 60 7.05 -3.67 -4.32
N CYS A 61 6.31 -2.79 -3.96
CA CYS A 61 4.89 -2.76 -4.35
C CYS A 61 4.74 -2.58 -5.87
N ALA A 62 5.48 -1.70 -6.47
CA ALA A 62 5.40 -1.51 -7.93
C ALA A 62 5.76 -2.80 -8.67
N THR A 63 6.80 -3.45 -8.16
CA THR A 63 7.20 -4.71 -8.83
C THR A 63 6.11 -5.79 -8.64
N HIS A 64 5.48 -5.80 -7.51
CA HIS A 64 4.40 -6.78 -7.25
C HIS A 64 3.21 -6.56 -8.18
N ASP A 65 2.88 -5.37 -8.30
CA ASP A 65 1.76 -5.06 -9.23
C ASP A 65 2.11 -5.45 -10.67
N ALA A 66 3.31 -5.12 -11.08
CA ALA A 66 3.73 -5.50 -12.45
C ALA A 66 3.73 -7.02 -12.62
N CYS A 67 4.17 -7.70 -11.50
CA CYS A 67 4.20 -9.17 -11.58
C CYS A 67 2.78 -9.74 -11.71
N LEU A 68 1.89 -9.14 -10.98
CA LEU A 68 0.51 -9.65 -11.07
C LEU A 68 -0.09 -9.39 -12.45
N ALA A 69 0.36 -8.33 -13.15
CA ALA A 69 -0.17 -7.99 -14.48
C ALA A 69 0.45 -8.89 -15.56
N SER A 70 1.53 -9.56 -15.26
CA SER A 70 2.28 -10.32 -16.28
C SER A 70 1.69 -11.73 -16.44
N GLY A 71 0.76 -12.08 -15.59
CA GLY A 71 0.12 -13.40 -15.81
C GLY A 71 0.84 -14.51 -15.02
N VAL A 72 1.89 -14.16 -14.20
CA VAL A 72 2.57 -15.12 -13.32
C VAL A 72 1.61 -15.46 -12.16
N PRO A 73 1.82 -16.73 -11.70
CA PRO A 73 0.94 -17.09 -10.58
C PRO A 73 1.12 -16.15 -9.38
N ARG A 74 -0.03 -15.84 -8.87
CA ARG A 74 -0.07 -14.86 -7.76
C ARG A 74 0.86 -15.27 -6.61
N ARG A 75 0.87 -16.50 -6.32
CA ARG A 75 1.71 -16.96 -5.19
C ARG A 75 3.19 -16.62 -5.41
N GLN A 76 3.58 -16.78 -6.63
CA GLN A 76 4.99 -16.45 -6.93
C GLN A 76 5.25 -14.94 -6.81
N CYS A 77 4.32 -14.21 -7.22
CA CYS A 77 4.47 -12.75 -7.10
C CYS A 77 4.45 -12.30 -5.62
N ASP A 78 3.62 -12.95 -4.84
CA ASP A 78 3.54 -12.56 -3.41
C ASP A 78 4.85 -12.92 -2.69
N GLN A 79 5.40 -14.11 -3.09
CA GLN A 79 6.69 -14.48 -2.45
C GLN A 79 7.80 -13.50 -2.83
N GLN A 80 7.81 -13.20 -4.12
CA GLN A 80 8.81 -12.20 -4.55
C GLN A 80 8.59 -10.84 -3.87
N PHE A 81 7.40 -10.50 -3.67
CA PHE A 81 7.05 -9.24 -2.97
C PHE A 81 7.64 -9.24 -1.55
N ARG A 82 7.48 -10.28 -0.86
CA ARG A 82 8.04 -10.37 0.52
C ARG A 82 9.57 -10.31 0.50
N ASN A 83 10.17 -11.02 -0.37
CA ASN A 83 11.65 -11.03 -0.41
C ASN A 83 12.22 -9.64 -0.75
N ASN A 84 11.58 -9.00 -1.65
CA ASN A 84 12.05 -7.64 -1.98
C ASN A 84 11.94 -6.68 -0.79
N MET A 85 10.87 -6.84 -0.02
CA MET A 85 10.74 -5.94 1.17
C MET A 85 11.77 -6.32 2.24
N TYR A 86 12.02 -7.61 2.31
CA TYR A 86 13.08 -7.99 3.26
C TYR A 86 14.42 -7.39 2.85
N GLY A 87 14.64 -7.41 1.58
CA GLY A 87 15.86 -6.76 1.09
C GLY A 87 15.92 -5.27 1.44
N ALA A 88 14.78 -4.68 1.39
CA ALA A 88 14.75 -3.24 1.73
C ALA A 88 14.99 -3.03 3.23
N CYS A 89 14.73 -4.00 3.97
CA CYS A 89 14.85 -3.86 5.44
C CYS A 89 16.30 -4.01 5.88
N GLU A 90 17.19 -4.51 5.01
CA GLU A 90 18.59 -4.75 5.42
C GLU A 90 19.29 -3.45 5.80
N ASN A 91 18.84 -2.38 5.23
CA ASN A 91 19.52 -1.09 5.53
C ASN A 91 18.60 -0.18 6.34
N SER A 92 17.65 -0.78 7.06
CA SER A 92 16.72 0.08 7.84
C SER A 92 17.26 0.26 9.27
N ARG A 93 16.73 1.24 9.90
CA ARG A 93 17.19 1.56 11.28
C ARG A 93 16.92 0.39 12.24
N HIS A 94 15.83 -0.30 11.93
CA HIS A 94 15.50 -1.50 12.74
C HIS A 94 15.10 -2.65 11.80
N PRO A 95 16.04 -3.54 11.45
CA PRO A 95 15.81 -4.57 10.41
C PRO A 95 14.82 -5.63 10.87
N PHE A 96 14.86 -5.96 12.09
CA PHE A 96 13.92 -7.01 12.54
C PHE A 96 12.47 -6.49 12.49
N LEU A 97 12.21 -5.30 13.02
CA LEU A 97 10.82 -4.76 13.02
C LEU A 97 10.37 -4.45 11.58
N CYS A 98 11.30 -4.08 10.82
CA CYS A 98 10.95 -3.86 9.39
C CYS A 98 10.48 -5.16 8.73
N ARG A 99 11.10 -6.20 9.08
CA ARG A 99 10.71 -7.47 8.43
C ARG A 99 9.33 -7.92 8.92
N VAL A 100 9.09 -7.66 10.17
CA VAL A 100 7.74 -8.00 10.67
C VAL A 100 6.68 -7.22 9.86
N LYS A 101 6.96 -5.97 9.67
CA LYS A 101 6.00 -5.18 8.85
C LYS A 101 5.92 -5.71 7.42
N ALA A 102 7.09 -6.07 6.91
CA ALA A 102 7.09 -6.64 5.55
C ALA A 102 6.21 -7.91 5.49
N PHE A 103 6.28 -8.66 6.45
CA PHE A 103 5.45 -9.87 6.45
C PHE A 103 3.97 -9.48 6.53
N GLU A 104 3.62 -8.51 7.35
CA GLU A 104 2.22 -8.06 7.40
C GLU A 104 1.70 -7.66 6.01
N TYR A 105 2.55 -6.95 5.28
CA TYR A 105 2.14 -6.57 3.90
C TYR A 105 1.93 -7.81 3.03
N TYR A 106 2.84 -8.70 3.14
CA TYR A 106 2.71 -9.97 2.39
C TYR A 106 1.42 -10.69 2.76
N ALA A 107 1.14 -10.80 4.03
CA ALA A 107 -0.09 -11.49 4.46
C ALA A 107 -1.34 -10.77 3.93
N ALA A 108 -1.27 -9.46 4.04
CA ALA A 108 -2.40 -8.68 3.51
C ALA A 108 -2.60 -8.93 2.00
N ALA A 109 -1.54 -9.00 1.25
CA ALA A 109 -1.65 -9.24 -0.20
C ALA A 109 -2.21 -10.65 -0.47
N ARG A 110 -1.96 -11.57 0.39
CA ARG A 110 -2.48 -12.94 0.18
C ARG A 110 -3.96 -13.03 0.56
N LEU A 111 -4.30 -12.27 1.54
CA LEU A 111 -5.67 -12.42 2.05
C LEU A 111 -6.63 -11.53 1.24
N PHE A 112 -6.09 -10.37 0.83
CA PHE A 112 -7.07 -9.42 0.25
C PHE A 112 -6.77 -9.22 -1.24
N GLY A 113 -5.76 -9.75 -1.76
CA GLY A 113 -5.31 -9.51 -3.15
C GLY A 113 -6.25 -10.23 -4.15
N GLY A 114 -7.17 -11.05 -3.73
CA GLY A 114 -8.17 -11.74 -4.59
C GLY A 114 -9.51 -11.01 -4.60
N LEU A 115 -9.64 -10.03 -3.69
CA LEU A 115 -10.93 -9.31 -3.65
C LEU A 115 -10.99 -8.22 -4.72
N TYR A 116 -9.89 -7.92 -5.40
CA TYR A 116 -9.91 -6.78 -6.34
C TYR A 116 -9.59 -7.27 -7.76
N TYR A 117 -9.70 -8.62 -8.00
CA TYR A 117 -9.73 -9.16 -9.39
C TYR A 117 -10.94 -10.09 -9.55
#